data_AF-A0A542KIA1-F1
#
_entry.id   AF-A0A542KIA1-F1
#
_cell.length_a   1.000
_cell.length_b   1.000
_cell.length_c   1.000
_cell.angle_alpha   90.00
_cell.angle_beta   90.00
_cell.angle_gamma   90.00
#
_symmetry.space_group_name_H-M   'P 1'
#
loop_
_entity.id
_entity.type
_entity.pdbx_description
1 polymer ?
#
loop_
_entity_poly.entity_id
_entity_poly.type
_entity_poly.pdbx_seq_one_letter_code
_entity_poly.pdbx_strand_id
1 'polypeptide(L)'
;MTMSNIRDMRGFLASSLASSIGVTCAAALVLPLAPPAVAASPSGANSGARPAPPAVRQAAQDTSSVPGSTQSLPLAPLTRDRVIGPAVPEQGLSRDHVRHFSLVGVVWDDPDVTLHGRVQVRTRVAGTGTWSGWQDLQTHNDDDADPDAAERTSGHVRGSTAPLWVGDSDGVDVRVRAEGERRTDETARGTRTVTAFAALPAGLRLELVDPGSQAAPRAVPPPARGGIEADTPDAFGARGLGAGSLTASAANAELAPLGATEIPALGRAATESEQRTLRGAELTEVQRANPFIGPRPRIITRRGWGANESLRERGFVYTKKVKAAFVHHTASGNGYRCSQAASVIRGIYRYHVKSMGWRDIGYNFLVDKCGSIYEGRAGGVAKPVLGAHTRGFNTNSMGIAVLGTFGSAKPPAAALKAIARLTAWKLGLYGANPRGKTYLKSGGGNLYRKGKNVLMNVISGHRDGFATDCPGRQLYRKLGTARTTAARYQGR
;
A
#
# COMPACT_ATOMS: atom_id res chain seq x y z
N MET A 1 -32.94 -1.32 69.41
CA MET A 1 -32.55 -2.34 68.44
C MET A 1 -31.12 -2.77 68.76
N THR A 2 -30.98 -4.00 69.22
CA THR A 2 -29.79 -4.77 69.64
C THR A 2 -28.71 -4.82 68.53
N MET A 3 -27.45 -4.46 68.76
CA MET A 3 -26.32 -5.13 69.47
C MET A 3 -25.66 -6.32 68.74
N SER A 4 -24.31 -6.23 68.71
CA SER A 4 -23.28 -7.30 68.71
C SER A 4 -22.89 -7.99 67.39
N ASN A 5 -21.67 -8.50 67.19
CA ASN A 5 -20.28 -8.20 67.62
C ASN A 5 -19.40 -9.36 67.08
N ILE A 6 -18.12 -9.06 66.79
CA ILE A 6 -16.93 -9.92 67.08
C ILE A 6 -16.55 -11.10 66.15
N ARG A 7 -15.27 -11.03 65.67
CA ARG A 7 -14.11 -11.98 65.74
C ARG A 7 -13.44 -12.20 64.38
N ASP A 8 -12.28 -11.61 64.08
CA ASP A 8 -10.89 -11.87 64.52
C ASP A 8 -10.24 -13.17 64.01
N MET A 9 -9.14 -12.99 63.25
CA MET A 9 -7.79 -13.60 63.37
C MET A 9 -7.11 -13.56 61.98
N ARG A 10 -6.23 -12.60 61.66
CA ARG A 10 -4.79 -12.47 62.00
C ARG A 10 -3.95 -13.74 61.77
N GLY A 11 -2.95 -13.63 60.89
CA GLY A 11 -1.76 -14.49 60.95
C GLY A 11 -0.79 -14.40 59.76
N PHE A 12 0.12 -13.40 59.79
CA PHE A 12 1.56 -13.40 59.38
C PHE A 12 2.03 -14.05 58.04
N LEU A 13 2.67 -13.33 57.10
CA LEU A 13 4.12 -12.96 57.02
C LEU A 13 5.05 -14.19 57.08
N ALA A 14 6.12 -14.39 56.30
CA ALA A 14 6.77 -13.70 55.19
C ALA A 14 7.82 -14.68 54.59
N SER A 15 8.26 -14.41 53.36
CA SER A 15 9.62 -14.61 52.81
C SER A 15 10.35 -15.96 52.95
N SER A 16 10.82 -16.53 51.82
CA SER A 16 12.26 -16.60 51.44
C SER A 16 12.64 -17.80 50.54
N LEU A 17 13.45 -17.50 49.52
CA LEU A 17 14.62 -18.24 48.98
C LEU A 17 14.47 -19.60 48.23
N ALA A 18 14.71 -19.48 46.92
CA ALA A 18 15.69 -20.21 46.09
C ALA A 18 15.91 -21.73 46.26
N SER A 19 15.73 -22.47 45.16
CA SER A 19 16.72 -23.46 44.70
C SER A 19 16.56 -23.79 43.22
N SER A 20 17.66 -23.60 42.51
CA SER A 20 17.97 -24.02 41.15
C SER A 20 18.47 -25.47 41.13
N ILE A 21 17.94 -26.30 40.24
CA ILE A 21 18.64 -27.48 39.70
C ILE A 21 18.33 -27.55 38.20
N GLY A 22 19.40 -27.49 37.39
CA GLY A 22 19.35 -27.73 35.96
C GLY A 22 19.26 -29.21 35.64
N VAL A 23 18.58 -29.53 34.54
CA VAL A 23 18.77 -30.80 33.82
C VAL A 23 18.82 -30.50 32.33
N THR A 24 20.01 -30.70 31.79
CA THR A 24 20.39 -30.86 30.39
C THR A 24 19.67 -32.07 29.78
N CYS A 25 19.06 -31.91 28.60
CA CYS A 25 18.79 -33.05 27.71
C CYS A 25 18.91 -32.62 26.24
N ALA A 26 19.66 -33.45 25.51
CA ALA A 26 20.29 -33.22 24.23
C ALA A 26 19.32 -33.14 23.04
N ALA A 27 19.70 -32.31 22.06
CA ALA A 27 19.13 -32.30 20.71
C ALA A 27 19.77 -33.42 19.87
N ALA A 28 18.95 -34.31 19.32
CA ALA A 28 19.38 -35.29 18.33
C ALA A 28 19.21 -34.69 16.92
N LEU A 29 20.34 -34.39 16.28
CA LEU A 29 20.44 -34.13 14.83
C LEU A 29 20.43 -35.48 14.09
N VAL A 30 19.59 -35.58 13.06
CA VAL A 30 19.66 -36.67 12.07
C VAL A 30 20.19 -36.09 10.76
N LEU A 31 21.41 -36.48 10.40
CA LEU A 31 22.02 -36.32 9.07
C LEU A 31 21.89 -37.65 8.30
N PRO A 32 21.58 -37.65 7.00
CA PRO A 32 21.77 -38.82 6.15
C PRO A 32 23.18 -38.84 5.53
N LEU A 33 23.87 -39.97 5.71
CA LEU A 33 25.16 -40.34 5.12
C LEU A 33 24.99 -40.78 3.66
N ALA A 34 25.85 -40.27 2.77
CA ALA A 34 26.09 -40.81 1.44
C ALA A 34 27.40 -41.66 1.45
N PRO A 35 27.52 -42.71 0.63
CA PRO A 35 28.69 -43.60 0.63
C PRO A 35 29.90 -43.00 -0.14
N PRO A 36 31.14 -43.44 0.16
CA PRO A 36 32.35 -42.84 -0.39
C PRO A 36 32.69 -43.38 -1.79
N ALA A 37 33.25 -42.49 -2.61
CA ALA A 37 33.80 -42.78 -3.93
C ALA A 37 35.16 -43.47 -3.83
N VAL A 38 35.36 -44.52 -4.63
CA VAL A 38 36.64 -45.20 -4.85
C VAL A 38 37.47 -44.39 -5.84
N ALA A 39 38.72 -44.12 -5.49
CA ALA A 39 39.71 -43.48 -6.36
C ALA A 39 40.38 -44.51 -7.27
N ALA A 40 40.47 -44.18 -8.56
CA ALA A 40 41.42 -44.78 -9.49
C ALA A 40 41.93 -43.70 -10.46
N SER A 41 43.24 -43.60 -10.59
CA SER A 41 43.99 -42.79 -11.57
C SER A 41 44.83 -43.74 -12.44
N PRO A 42 45.54 -43.26 -13.48
CA PRO A 42 45.05 -42.66 -14.72
C PRO A 42 45.64 -43.36 -15.96
N SER A 43 45.09 -43.12 -17.17
CA SER A 43 45.80 -43.39 -18.43
C SER A 43 45.27 -42.53 -19.58
N GLY A 44 46.15 -41.83 -20.29
CA GLY A 44 46.02 -41.63 -21.75
C GLY A 44 45.45 -40.31 -22.28
N ALA A 45 46.37 -39.37 -22.55
CA ALA A 45 46.47 -38.56 -23.78
C ALA A 45 45.34 -37.61 -24.26
N ASN A 46 45.65 -36.31 -24.14
CA ASN A 46 45.70 -35.29 -25.21
C ASN A 46 44.43 -34.91 -26.01
N SER A 47 43.89 -33.71 -25.78
CA SER A 47 43.77 -32.62 -26.79
C SER A 47 43.00 -31.42 -26.21
N GLY A 48 43.46 -30.21 -26.53
CA GLY A 48 43.10 -28.99 -25.84
C GLY A 48 41.68 -28.46 -26.10
N ALA A 49 41.04 -27.99 -25.04
CA ALA A 49 39.98 -26.98 -25.11
C ALA A 49 40.04 -26.13 -23.82
N ARG A 50 40.23 -24.83 -24.00
CA ARG A 50 40.28 -23.81 -22.93
C ARG A 50 38.90 -23.76 -22.24
N PRO A 51 38.79 -23.86 -20.91
CA PRO A 51 37.48 -23.81 -20.26
C PRO A 51 36.89 -22.41 -20.38
N ALA A 52 35.70 -22.31 -20.97
CA ALA A 52 34.90 -21.10 -20.96
C ALA A 52 34.56 -20.71 -19.51
N PRO A 53 34.56 -19.41 -19.17
CA PRO A 53 34.14 -18.98 -17.83
C PRO A 53 32.68 -19.39 -17.61
N PRO A 54 32.29 -19.73 -16.36
CA PRO A 54 30.94 -20.15 -16.06
C PRO A 54 29.98 -19.06 -16.49
N ALA A 55 29.05 -19.41 -17.38
CA ALA A 55 27.96 -18.54 -17.76
C ALA A 55 27.19 -18.15 -16.49
N VAL A 56 27.36 -16.89 -16.08
CA VAL A 56 26.46 -16.25 -15.13
C VAL A 56 25.07 -16.40 -15.76
N ARG A 57 24.21 -17.24 -15.16
CA ARG A 57 22.80 -17.28 -15.52
C ARG A 57 22.25 -15.88 -15.26
N GLN A 58 22.21 -15.04 -16.29
CA GLN A 58 21.43 -13.81 -16.28
C GLN A 58 20.03 -14.22 -15.85
N ALA A 59 19.61 -13.76 -14.67
CA ALA A 59 18.21 -13.81 -14.29
C ALA A 59 17.43 -13.19 -15.46
N ALA A 60 16.53 -13.98 -16.07
CA ALA A 60 15.72 -13.51 -17.17
C ALA A 60 15.14 -12.14 -16.81
N GLN A 61 15.48 -11.10 -17.58
CA GLN A 61 14.93 -9.76 -17.36
C GLN A 61 13.41 -9.87 -17.50
N ASP A 62 12.69 -9.37 -16.51
CA ASP A 62 11.23 -9.37 -16.54
C ASP A 62 10.75 -8.35 -17.57
N THR A 63 10.60 -8.80 -18.82
CA THR A 63 10.18 -7.96 -19.95
C THR A 63 8.73 -7.49 -19.82
N SER A 64 8.01 -7.91 -18.77
CA SER A 64 6.63 -7.50 -18.50
C SER A 64 6.51 -6.31 -17.53
N SER A 65 7.58 -5.98 -16.81
CA SER A 65 7.62 -4.82 -15.92
C SER A 65 7.92 -3.54 -16.70
N VAL A 66 7.31 -2.41 -16.31
CA VAL A 66 7.66 -1.10 -16.90
C VAL A 66 8.83 -0.50 -16.11
N PRO A 67 10.01 -0.30 -16.71
CA PRO A 67 11.14 0.34 -16.03
C PRO A 67 10.81 1.79 -15.70
N GLY A 68 11.11 2.21 -14.48
CA GLY A 68 10.96 3.59 -14.02
C GLY A 68 12.07 3.93 -13.04
N SER A 69 12.14 5.18 -12.59
CA SER A 69 13.23 5.66 -11.75
C SER A 69 12.75 6.55 -10.60
N THR A 70 13.60 6.68 -9.58
CA THR A 70 13.40 7.60 -8.46
C THR A 70 14.65 8.46 -8.33
N GLN A 71 14.50 9.78 -8.23
CA GLN A 71 15.56 10.71 -7.94
C GLN A 71 15.26 11.40 -6.60
N SER A 72 16.12 11.17 -5.61
CA SER A 72 16.03 11.76 -4.27
C SER A 72 16.99 12.95 -4.17
N LEU A 73 16.47 14.13 -3.85
CA LEU A 73 17.24 15.37 -3.77
C LEU A 73 17.13 15.97 -2.36
N PRO A 74 18.24 16.18 -1.63
CA PRO A 74 18.17 16.80 -0.31
C PRO A 74 17.69 18.24 -0.40
N LEU A 75 16.80 18.63 0.51
CA LEU A 75 16.40 20.02 0.67
C LEU A 75 17.46 20.76 1.52
N ALA A 76 17.69 22.03 1.19
CA ALA A 76 18.59 22.89 1.94
C ALA A 76 17.81 24.09 2.51
N PRO A 77 18.28 24.72 3.60
CA PRO A 77 17.72 25.98 4.08
C PRO A 77 17.66 27.02 2.95
N LEU A 78 16.49 27.63 2.74
CA LEU A 78 16.34 28.75 1.83
C LEU A 78 16.69 30.04 2.58
N THR A 79 17.88 30.58 2.37
CA THR A 79 18.22 31.93 2.82
C THR A 79 17.54 32.94 1.89
N ARG A 80 16.55 33.68 2.39
CA ARG A 80 16.07 34.88 1.70
C ARG A 80 16.89 36.07 2.16
N ASP A 81 17.45 36.83 1.22
CA ASP A 81 18.07 38.10 1.53
C ASP A 81 17.09 39.02 2.28
N ARG A 82 17.55 39.50 3.45
CA ARG A 82 17.03 40.63 4.24
C ARG A 82 15.50 40.81 4.25
N VAL A 83 14.83 40.06 5.12
CA VAL A 83 13.53 40.47 5.66
C VAL A 83 13.73 40.92 7.11
N ILE A 84 13.31 42.14 7.45
CA ILE A 84 13.30 42.64 8.82
C ILE A 84 12.15 41.92 9.56
N GLY A 85 12.48 40.90 10.35
CA GLY A 85 11.54 40.07 11.12
C GLY A 85 12.13 38.69 11.47
N PRO A 86 11.48 37.88 12.33
CA PRO A 86 11.95 36.52 12.61
C PRO A 86 11.88 35.68 11.32
N ALA A 87 13.01 35.12 10.90
CA ALA A 87 13.09 34.29 9.70
C ALA A 87 12.28 33.00 9.90
N VAL A 88 11.25 32.81 9.08
CA VAL A 88 10.47 31.55 9.05
C VAL A 88 11.42 30.44 8.59
N PRO A 89 11.59 29.34 9.36
CA PRO A 89 12.36 28.19 8.89
C PRO A 89 11.77 27.67 7.57
N GLU A 90 12.55 27.78 6.49
CA GLU A 90 12.16 27.35 5.15
C GLU A 90 13.29 26.49 4.57
N GLN A 91 12.96 25.31 4.05
CA GLN A 91 13.88 24.46 3.29
C GLN A 91 13.32 24.23 1.89
N GLY A 92 14.18 24.03 0.91
CA GLY A 92 13.76 23.83 -0.47
C GLY A 92 14.90 23.62 -1.44
N LEU A 93 14.54 23.56 -2.71
CA LEU A 93 15.47 23.59 -3.83
C LEU A 93 14.73 24.04 -5.09
N SER A 94 15.47 24.61 -6.02
CA SER A 94 15.02 24.85 -7.39
C SER A 94 16.00 24.18 -8.36
N ARG A 95 15.47 23.45 -9.34
CA ARG A 95 16.22 22.78 -10.39
C ARG A 95 15.51 22.95 -11.72
N ASP A 96 16.16 23.66 -12.63
CA ASP A 96 15.67 23.84 -13.99
C ASP A 96 15.88 22.61 -14.87
N HIS A 97 16.72 21.66 -14.47
CA HIS A 97 16.95 20.43 -15.23
C HIS A 97 17.10 19.24 -14.27
N VAL A 98 16.16 18.32 -14.36
CA VAL A 98 16.18 17.02 -13.66
C VAL A 98 15.83 15.92 -14.66
N ARG A 99 16.00 14.66 -14.27
CA ARG A 99 15.46 13.55 -15.07
C ARG A 99 13.94 13.67 -15.12
N HIS A 100 13.33 13.20 -16.20
CA HIS A 100 11.88 13.17 -16.34
C HIS A 100 11.22 12.51 -15.12
N PHE A 101 10.11 13.07 -14.69
CA PHE A 101 9.29 12.53 -13.61
C PHE A 101 7.82 12.85 -13.88
N SER A 102 6.91 12.14 -13.21
CA SER A 102 5.48 12.43 -13.29
C SER A 102 4.77 12.46 -11.94
N LEU A 103 5.48 12.11 -10.88
CA LEU A 103 4.98 12.13 -9.51
C LEU A 103 6.06 12.71 -8.59
N VAL A 104 5.62 13.52 -7.62
CA VAL A 104 6.50 14.14 -6.63
C VAL A 104 6.01 13.86 -5.23
N GLY A 105 6.93 13.78 -4.27
CA GLY A 105 6.63 13.73 -2.85
C GLY A 105 7.82 14.27 -2.05
N VAL A 106 7.62 14.51 -0.75
CA VAL A 106 8.71 14.87 0.16
C VAL A 106 8.77 13.83 1.27
N VAL A 107 9.98 13.35 1.58
CA VAL A 107 10.25 12.38 2.65
C VAL A 107 11.23 12.94 3.68
N TRP A 108 11.25 12.35 4.87
CA TRP A 108 12.19 12.67 5.95
C TRP A 108 12.57 11.42 6.74
N ASP A 109 13.64 11.51 7.53
CA ASP A 109 14.32 10.32 8.08
C ASP A 109 13.46 9.58 9.12
N ASP A 110 12.85 10.29 10.06
CA ASP A 110 12.07 9.69 11.15
C ASP A 110 10.57 9.64 10.81
N PRO A 111 10.00 8.44 10.54
CA PRO A 111 8.57 8.28 10.24
C PRO A 111 7.61 8.59 11.39
N ASP A 112 8.08 8.67 12.65
CA ASP A 112 7.23 9.06 13.78
C ASP A 112 7.23 10.58 14.03
N VAL A 113 8.10 11.35 13.36
CA VAL A 113 8.07 12.81 13.40
C VAL A 113 7.02 13.34 12.43
N THR A 114 6.07 14.13 12.93
CA THR A 114 5.08 14.82 12.08
C THR A 114 5.66 16.10 11.49
N LEU A 115 5.42 16.34 10.20
CA LEU A 115 5.77 17.61 9.55
C LEU A 115 4.70 18.66 9.86
N HIS A 116 5.04 19.61 10.73
CA HIS A 116 4.22 20.78 11.06
C HIS A 116 4.62 21.96 10.17
N GLY A 117 3.99 22.05 9.00
CA GLY A 117 4.32 23.06 8.02
C GLY A 117 3.56 22.91 6.71
N ARG A 118 3.87 23.81 5.77
CA ARG A 118 3.31 23.78 4.42
C ARG A 118 4.38 23.38 3.43
N VAL A 119 4.12 22.32 2.68
CA VAL A 119 4.95 21.88 1.57
C VAL A 119 4.30 22.31 0.27
N GLN A 120 5.03 23.06 -0.55
CA GLN A 120 4.55 23.51 -1.85
C GLN A 120 5.55 23.15 -2.94
N VAL A 121 5.02 22.77 -4.10
CA VAL A 121 5.81 22.41 -5.28
C VAL A 121 5.22 23.09 -6.52
N ARG A 122 6.08 23.47 -7.46
CA ARG A 122 5.71 23.76 -8.83
C ARG A 122 6.63 23.00 -9.76
N THR A 123 6.12 22.61 -10.91
CA THR A 123 6.84 21.79 -11.88
C THR A 123 6.81 22.42 -13.25
N ARG A 124 7.80 22.10 -14.08
CA ARG A 124 7.87 22.53 -15.46
C ARG A 124 7.47 21.37 -16.36
N VAL A 125 6.48 21.60 -17.22
CA VAL A 125 6.00 20.60 -18.18
C VAL A 125 7.10 20.32 -19.20
N ALA A 126 7.44 19.05 -19.34
CA ALA A 126 8.55 18.61 -20.17
C ALA A 126 8.43 19.11 -21.62
N GLY A 127 9.54 19.62 -22.16
CA GLY A 127 9.62 20.07 -23.56
C GLY A 127 8.86 21.37 -23.90
N THR A 128 8.10 21.95 -22.97
CA THR A 128 7.35 23.20 -23.21
C THR A 128 7.95 24.42 -22.53
N GLY A 129 8.81 24.21 -21.52
CA GLY A 129 9.34 25.29 -20.68
C GLY A 129 8.30 25.91 -19.72
N THR A 130 7.04 25.48 -19.75
CA THR A 130 5.94 26.11 -18.99
C THR A 130 5.89 25.60 -17.56
N TRP A 131 5.93 26.52 -16.60
CA TRP A 131 5.80 26.22 -15.17
C TRP A 131 4.34 26.21 -14.71
N SER A 132 4.01 25.28 -13.82
CA SER A 132 2.75 25.33 -13.08
C SER A 132 2.75 26.48 -12.06
N GLY A 133 1.56 26.83 -11.57
CA GLY A 133 1.44 27.52 -10.29
C GLY A 133 1.94 26.64 -9.13
N TRP A 134 2.12 27.24 -7.95
CA TRP A 134 2.41 26.52 -6.72
C TRP A 134 1.23 25.63 -6.31
N GLN A 135 1.52 24.39 -5.96
CA GLN A 135 0.57 23.39 -5.50
C GLN A 135 0.99 22.88 -4.12
N ASP A 136 0.03 22.70 -3.21
CA ASP A 136 0.29 22.13 -1.89
C ASP A 136 0.43 20.60 -1.98
N LEU A 137 1.41 20.04 -1.26
CA LEU A 137 1.45 18.61 -0.94
C LEU A 137 0.79 18.38 0.42
N GLN A 138 -0.05 17.34 0.52
CA GLN A 138 -0.62 16.98 1.82
C GLN A 138 0.48 16.39 2.70
N THR A 139 0.72 17.05 3.83
CA THR A 139 1.80 16.74 4.77
C THR A 139 1.51 15.58 5.70
N HIS A 140 0.24 15.16 5.79
CA HIS A 140 -0.20 14.03 6.58
C HIS A 140 -0.46 12.84 5.65
N ASN A 141 0.59 12.04 5.39
CA ASN A 141 0.42 10.71 4.82
C ASN A 141 0.27 9.72 5.97
N ASP A 142 -0.98 9.48 6.36
CA ASP A 142 -1.32 8.70 7.55
C ASP A 142 -1.50 7.20 7.27
N ASP A 143 -1.31 6.80 6.01
CA ASP A 143 -1.23 5.41 5.63
C ASP A 143 0.11 4.87 6.14
N ASP A 144 0.09 3.83 6.97
CA ASP A 144 1.32 3.24 7.53
C ASP A 144 1.06 1.79 7.96
N ALA A 145 2.13 1.02 8.09
CA ALA A 145 2.10 -0.30 8.70
C ALA A 145 1.79 -0.20 10.20
N ASP A 146 1.24 -1.28 10.77
CA ASP A 146 1.00 -1.33 12.21
C ASP A 146 2.34 -1.26 12.97
N PRO A 147 2.42 -0.64 14.18
CA PRO A 147 3.68 -0.39 14.88
C PRO A 147 4.59 -1.62 15.06
N ASP A 148 4.01 -2.80 15.30
CA ASP A 148 4.77 -4.04 15.50
C ASP A 148 4.91 -4.89 14.23
N ALA A 149 4.42 -4.41 13.08
CA ALA A 149 4.57 -5.14 11.83
C ALA A 149 6.04 -5.12 11.39
N ALA A 150 6.52 -6.24 10.86
CA ALA A 150 7.89 -6.37 10.33
C ALA A 150 8.25 -5.29 9.30
N GLU A 151 7.24 -4.78 8.57
CA GLU A 151 7.38 -3.63 7.67
C GLU A 151 7.84 -2.37 8.40
N ARG A 152 7.20 -2.05 9.53
CA ARG A 152 7.49 -0.86 10.33
C ARG A 152 8.82 -0.96 11.06
N THR A 153 9.17 -2.16 11.53
CA THR A 153 10.39 -2.40 12.32
C THR A 153 11.63 -2.67 11.48
N SER A 154 11.53 -2.59 10.14
CA SER A 154 12.65 -2.79 9.21
C SER A 154 13.79 -1.77 9.35
N GLY A 155 13.53 -0.61 9.98
CA GLY A 155 14.50 0.48 10.12
C GLY A 155 14.73 1.29 8.83
N HIS A 156 13.96 1.01 7.77
CA HIS A 156 14.10 1.67 6.46
C HIS A 156 12.91 2.57 6.11
N VAL A 157 11.88 2.59 6.95
CA VAL A 157 10.67 3.38 6.72
C VAL A 157 10.96 4.85 6.97
N ARG A 158 10.43 5.72 6.10
CA ARG A 158 10.56 7.18 6.18
C ARG A 158 9.21 7.84 6.36
N GLY A 159 9.21 9.01 7.01
CA GLY A 159 8.04 9.88 7.01
C GLY A 159 7.86 10.51 5.63
N SER A 160 6.63 10.86 5.27
CA SER A 160 6.34 11.32 3.92
C SER A 160 5.10 12.21 3.80
N THR A 161 5.07 13.04 2.77
CA THR A 161 3.84 13.65 2.26
C THR A 161 3.08 12.64 1.41
N ALA A 162 1.79 12.87 1.19
CA ALA A 162 1.10 12.20 0.09
C ALA A 162 1.75 12.58 -1.25
N PRO A 163 1.87 11.65 -2.21
CA PRO A 163 2.47 11.95 -3.50
C PRO A 163 1.50 12.75 -4.38
N LEU A 164 2.02 13.65 -5.23
CA LEU A 164 1.25 14.43 -6.20
C LEU A 164 1.59 14.01 -7.63
N TRP A 165 0.56 13.70 -8.42
CA TRP A 165 0.71 13.51 -9.86
C TRP A 165 0.80 14.85 -10.57
N VAL A 166 1.91 15.09 -11.26
CA VAL A 166 2.20 16.36 -11.95
C VAL A 166 2.25 16.22 -13.47
N GLY A 167 2.17 14.99 -13.99
CA GLY A 167 2.39 14.71 -15.41
C GLY A 167 3.85 14.86 -15.82
N ASP A 168 4.17 14.59 -17.09
CA ASP A 168 5.55 14.60 -17.57
C ASP A 168 6.23 15.96 -17.36
N SER A 169 7.27 15.96 -16.53
CA SER A 169 7.94 17.16 -16.01
C SER A 169 9.46 16.98 -16.01
N ASP A 170 10.18 18.07 -16.28
CA ASP A 170 11.66 18.09 -16.38
C ASP A 170 12.34 19.20 -15.55
N GLY A 171 11.54 19.95 -14.78
CA GLY A 171 11.99 20.99 -13.85
C GLY A 171 11.11 21.04 -12.61
N VAL A 172 11.69 21.43 -11.47
CA VAL A 172 10.99 21.45 -10.18
C VAL A 172 11.50 22.56 -9.27
N ASP A 173 10.57 23.14 -8.51
CA ASP A 173 10.85 24.08 -7.44
C ASP A 173 9.96 23.71 -6.25
N VAL A 174 10.58 23.50 -5.09
CA VAL A 174 9.92 23.02 -3.87
C VAL A 174 10.33 23.86 -2.68
N ARG A 175 9.36 24.13 -1.80
CA ARG A 175 9.57 24.80 -0.52
C ARG A 175 8.77 24.16 0.59
N VAL A 176 9.38 24.01 1.75
CA VAL A 176 8.82 23.51 3.00
C VAL A 176 8.95 24.63 4.01
N ARG A 177 7.81 25.18 4.44
CA ARG A 177 7.76 26.27 5.43
C ARG A 177 7.24 25.75 6.74
N ALA A 178 7.97 25.97 7.82
CA ALA A 178 7.49 25.67 9.17
C ALA A 178 6.23 26.47 9.50
N GLU A 179 5.31 25.83 10.23
CA GLU A 179 4.17 26.51 10.82
C GLU A 179 4.62 27.37 12.01
N GLY A 180 4.07 28.58 12.12
CA GLY A 180 4.37 29.52 13.20
C GLY A 180 3.15 29.73 14.09
N GLU A 181 3.33 29.56 15.40
CA GLU A 181 2.33 29.87 16.41
C GLU A 181 2.62 31.26 17.00
N ARG A 182 1.64 32.15 16.93
CA ARG A 182 1.73 33.47 17.56
C ARG A 182 1.32 33.36 19.02
N ARG A 183 2.23 33.71 19.92
CA ARG A 183 1.98 33.88 21.35
C ARG A 183 2.07 35.37 21.69
N THR A 184 1.04 35.88 22.36
CA THR A 184 1.01 37.22 22.93
C THR A 184 1.27 37.12 24.42
N ASP A 185 2.41 37.63 24.87
CA ASP A 185 2.77 37.70 26.28
C ASP A 185 2.53 39.13 26.78
N GLU A 186 1.78 39.27 27.88
CA GLU A 186 1.71 40.53 28.61
C GLU A 186 2.93 40.64 29.52
N THR A 187 3.72 41.71 29.34
CA THR A 187 4.87 41.99 30.19
C THR A 187 4.66 43.31 30.93
N ALA A 188 5.40 43.52 32.03
CA ALA A 188 5.38 44.77 32.79
C ALA A 188 5.73 46.03 31.96
N ARG A 189 6.25 45.87 30.72
CA ARG A 189 6.58 46.93 29.76
C ARG A 189 5.63 46.99 28.55
N GLY A 190 4.51 46.27 28.58
CA GLY A 190 3.53 46.21 27.49
C GLY A 190 3.36 44.81 26.87
N THR A 191 2.51 44.72 25.85
CA THR A 191 2.19 43.47 25.14
C THR A 191 3.29 43.12 24.12
N ARG A 192 3.88 41.93 24.22
CA ARG A 192 4.88 41.43 23.27
C ARG A 192 4.30 40.23 22.50
N THR A 193 4.23 40.34 21.19
CA THR A 193 3.88 39.20 20.33
C THR A 193 5.17 38.50 19.88
N VAL A 194 5.31 37.22 20.18
CA VAL A 194 6.41 36.36 19.71
C VAL A 194 5.82 35.28 18.82
N THR A 195 6.47 34.99 17.69
CA THR A 195 6.11 33.84 16.84
C THR A 195 7.11 32.73 17.09
N ALA A 196 6.64 31.58 17.59
CA ALA A 196 7.44 30.37 17.72
C ALA A 196 7.15 29.48 16.51
N PHE A 197 8.20 28.98 15.85
CA PHE A 197 8.05 28.09 14.69
C PHE A 197 8.28 26.64 15.11
N ALA A 198 7.47 25.73 14.56
CA ALA A 198 7.73 24.30 14.69
C ALA A 198 9.06 23.93 14.01
N ALA A 199 9.78 22.98 14.59
CA ALA A 199 10.98 22.44 13.95
C ALA A 199 10.58 21.60 12.73
N LEU A 200 11.30 21.79 11.61
CA LEU A 200 11.15 20.91 10.45
C LEU A 200 11.84 19.56 10.71
N PRO A 201 11.29 18.44 10.20
CA PRO A 201 11.95 17.14 10.32
C PRO A 201 13.36 17.12 9.73
N ALA A 202 14.23 16.29 10.29
CA ALA A 202 15.57 16.07 9.77
C ALA A 202 15.55 15.27 8.45
N GLY A 203 16.54 15.52 7.59
CA GLY A 203 16.73 14.75 6.37
C GLY A 203 15.66 14.93 5.31
N LEU A 204 15.04 16.12 5.23
CA LEU A 204 14.04 16.42 4.21
C LEU A 204 14.62 16.23 2.79
N ARG A 205 13.90 15.46 1.97
CA ARG A 205 14.27 15.16 0.58
C ARG A 205 13.05 15.28 -0.33
N LEU A 206 13.27 15.86 -1.50
CA LEU A 206 12.33 15.79 -2.61
C LEU A 206 12.52 14.47 -3.35
N GLU A 207 11.42 13.77 -3.61
CA GLU A 207 11.38 12.52 -4.35
C GLU A 207 10.70 12.77 -5.69
N LEU A 208 11.45 12.64 -6.78
CA LEU A 208 10.96 12.73 -8.15
C LEU A 208 10.83 11.32 -8.70
N VAL A 209 9.62 10.93 -9.09
CA VAL A 209 9.29 9.57 -9.50
C VAL A 209 8.88 9.54 -10.96
N ASP A 210 9.64 8.79 -11.74
CA ASP A 210 9.27 8.36 -13.08
C ASP A 210 8.56 6.99 -13.00
N PRO A 211 7.26 6.92 -13.32
CA PRO A 211 6.50 5.66 -13.31
C PRO A 211 6.86 4.74 -14.49
N GLY A 212 7.68 5.21 -15.42
CA GLY A 212 8.05 4.50 -16.63
C GLY A 212 7.01 4.64 -17.75
N SER A 213 7.50 4.65 -18.98
CA SER A 213 6.69 4.74 -20.20
C SER A 213 6.02 3.40 -20.51
N GLN A 214 4.70 3.39 -20.59
CA GLN A 214 4.00 2.29 -21.25
C GLN A 214 4.27 2.40 -22.76
N ALA A 215 4.72 1.32 -23.40
CA ALA A 215 4.53 1.18 -24.83
C ALA A 215 3.02 1.27 -25.12
N ALA A 216 2.63 2.03 -26.15
CA ALA A 216 1.24 2.05 -26.59
C ALA A 216 0.75 0.60 -26.83
N PRO A 217 -0.49 0.25 -26.47
CA PRO A 217 -1.00 -1.09 -26.75
C PRO A 217 -0.90 -1.34 -28.27
N ARG A 218 -0.08 -2.32 -28.66
CA ARG A 218 -0.07 -2.80 -30.05
C ARG A 218 -1.48 -3.28 -30.37
N ALA A 219 -2.08 -2.72 -31.42
CA ALA A 219 -3.29 -3.28 -32.01
C ALA A 219 -3.01 -4.74 -32.36
N VAL A 220 -3.74 -5.67 -31.76
CA VAL A 220 -3.73 -7.06 -32.17
C VAL A 220 -4.42 -7.11 -33.53
N PRO A 221 -3.74 -7.51 -34.63
CA PRO A 221 -4.41 -7.69 -35.90
C PRO A 221 -5.47 -8.80 -35.74
N PRO A 222 -6.61 -8.72 -36.45
CA PRO A 222 -7.59 -9.79 -36.42
C PRO A 222 -6.93 -11.12 -36.83
N PRO A 223 -7.29 -12.26 -36.21
CA PRO A 223 -6.69 -13.54 -36.56
C PRO A 223 -6.97 -13.85 -38.03
N ALA A 224 -5.91 -14.13 -38.79
CA ALA A 224 -6.03 -14.66 -40.13
C ALA A 224 -6.78 -15.99 -40.06
N ARG A 225 -7.80 -16.16 -40.91
CA ARG A 225 -8.52 -17.43 -41.04
C ARG A 225 -7.57 -18.48 -41.62
N GLY A 226 -7.12 -19.41 -40.80
CA GLY A 226 -6.37 -20.58 -41.26
C GLY A 226 -6.05 -21.57 -40.14
N GLY A 227 -6.57 -22.79 -40.26
CA GLY A 227 -6.06 -24.02 -39.64
C GLY A 227 -6.20 -24.17 -38.12
N ILE A 228 -7.16 -24.98 -37.68
CA ILE A 228 -7.21 -25.49 -36.31
C ILE A 228 -6.20 -26.65 -36.22
N GLU A 229 -5.04 -26.41 -35.62
CA GLU A 229 -4.29 -27.45 -34.91
C GLU A 229 -4.49 -27.23 -33.41
N ALA A 230 -4.91 -28.30 -32.73
CA ALA A 230 -5.22 -28.30 -31.31
C ALA A 230 -3.93 -28.27 -30.48
N ASP A 231 -3.43 -27.06 -30.22
CA ASP A 231 -2.35 -26.82 -29.26
C ASP A 231 -2.93 -26.52 -27.86
N THR A 232 -2.44 -27.23 -26.86
CA THR A 232 -2.83 -27.13 -25.44
C THR A 232 -2.65 -25.69 -24.87
N PRO A 233 -3.57 -25.14 -24.03
CA PRO A 233 -3.58 -23.72 -23.68
C PRO A 233 -2.50 -23.19 -22.69
N ASP A 234 -1.62 -24.02 -22.13
CA ASP A 234 -0.96 -23.65 -20.85
C ASP A 234 0.46 -23.06 -20.91
N ALA A 235 1.04 -22.81 -22.09
CA ALA A 235 2.46 -22.42 -22.20
C ALA A 235 2.75 -20.97 -22.65
N PHE A 236 1.77 -20.22 -23.16
CA PHE A 236 2.04 -18.89 -23.77
C PHE A 236 1.98 -17.71 -22.79
N GLY A 237 1.19 -17.79 -21.71
CA GLY A 237 1.02 -16.68 -20.75
C GLY A 237 2.19 -16.45 -19.79
N ALA A 238 2.99 -17.48 -19.53
CA ALA A 238 4.10 -17.46 -18.56
C ALA A 238 5.48 -17.16 -19.19
N ARG A 239 5.62 -17.27 -20.51
CA ARG A 239 6.89 -16.99 -21.22
C ARG A 239 7.26 -15.52 -21.05
N GLY A 240 8.48 -15.26 -20.55
CA GLY A 240 9.01 -13.91 -20.34
C GLY A 240 8.65 -13.25 -19.01
N LEU A 241 7.93 -13.94 -18.11
CA LEU A 241 7.67 -13.42 -16.76
C LEU A 241 8.88 -13.66 -15.85
N GLY A 242 9.31 -12.61 -15.14
CA GLY A 242 10.26 -12.75 -14.03
C GLY A 242 9.65 -13.55 -12.87
N ALA A 243 10.52 -14.11 -12.01
CA ALA A 243 10.08 -14.92 -10.86
C ALA A 243 9.08 -14.18 -9.93
N GLY A 244 9.28 -12.87 -9.71
CA GLY A 244 8.35 -12.05 -8.92
C GLY A 244 6.97 -11.95 -9.54
N SER A 245 6.90 -11.78 -10.87
CA SER A 245 5.66 -11.72 -11.67
C SER A 245 4.94 -13.05 -11.72
N LEU A 246 5.67 -14.15 -11.85
CA LEU A 246 5.09 -15.50 -11.73
C LEU A 246 4.46 -15.70 -10.36
N THR A 247 5.18 -15.39 -9.27
CA THR A 247 4.66 -15.54 -7.90
C THR A 247 3.44 -14.66 -7.63
N ALA A 248 3.44 -13.41 -8.10
CA ALA A 248 2.28 -12.52 -7.99
C ALA A 248 1.08 -13.04 -8.79
N SER A 249 1.30 -13.51 -10.02
CA SER A 249 0.23 -14.07 -10.85
C SER A 249 -0.31 -15.38 -10.29
N ALA A 250 0.54 -16.27 -9.78
CA ALA A 250 0.15 -17.55 -9.20
C ALA A 250 -0.74 -17.38 -7.96
N ALA A 251 -0.62 -16.25 -7.24
CA ALA A 251 -1.51 -15.94 -6.12
C ALA A 251 -2.98 -15.75 -6.54
N ASN A 252 -3.23 -15.52 -7.84
CA ASN A 252 -4.56 -15.39 -8.45
C ASN A 252 -4.97 -16.59 -9.33
N ALA A 253 -4.22 -17.71 -9.29
CA ALA A 253 -4.42 -18.85 -10.20
C ALA A 253 -5.84 -19.46 -10.15
N GLU A 254 -6.53 -19.36 -9.01
CA GLU A 254 -7.91 -19.83 -8.86
C GLU A 254 -8.95 -18.94 -9.59
N LEU A 255 -8.55 -17.74 -10.03
CA LEU A 255 -9.44 -16.74 -10.63
C LEU A 255 -9.11 -16.40 -12.08
N ALA A 256 -7.85 -16.53 -12.48
CA ALA A 256 -7.38 -16.22 -13.82
C ALA A 256 -6.09 -17.01 -14.15
N PRO A 257 -5.83 -17.31 -15.44
CA PRO A 257 -4.61 -17.97 -15.88
C PRO A 257 -3.33 -17.22 -15.48
N LEU A 258 -2.21 -17.93 -15.40
CA LEU A 258 -0.90 -17.32 -15.19
C LEU A 258 -0.58 -16.29 -16.28
N GLY A 259 -0.11 -15.12 -15.86
CA GLY A 259 0.17 -14.00 -16.74
C GLY A 259 -1.07 -13.23 -17.21
N ALA A 260 -2.28 -13.48 -16.68
CA ALA A 260 -3.44 -12.68 -17.02
C ALA A 260 -3.24 -11.20 -16.62
N THR A 261 -3.55 -10.27 -17.53
CA THR A 261 -3.56 -8.82 -17.26
C THR A 261 -4.82 -8.35 -16.55
N GLU A 262 -5.85 -9.18 -16.53
CA GLU A 262 -7.10 -8.91 -15.85
C GLU A 262 -7.74 -10.19 -15.37
N ILE A 263 -8.55 -10.05 -14.32
CA ILE A 263 -9.46 -11.07 -13.85
C ILE A 263 -10.86 -10.64 -14.34
N PRO A 264 -11.52 -11.43 -15.20
CA PRO A 264 -12.74 -11.01 -15.90
C PRO A 264 -13.92 -10.86 -14.93
N ALA A 265 -14.86 -9.96 -15.19
CA ALA A 265 -16.06 -9.86 -14.36
C ALA A 265 -16.91 -11.13 -14.44
N LEU A 266 -17.59 -11.47 -13.36
CA LEU A 266 -18.56 -12.57 -13.32
C LEU A 266 -19.98 -12.04 -13.06
N GLY A 267 -20.97 -12.76 -13.59
CA GLY A 267 -22.35 -12.64 -13.14
C GLY A 267 -22.55 -13.25 -11.74
N ARG A 268 -23.76 -13.09 -11.19
CA ARG A 268 -24.10 -13.58 -9.83
C ARG A 268 -23.88 -15.09 -9.69
N ALA A 269 -24.53 -15.91 -10.54
CA ALA A 269 -24.46 -17.37 -10.44
C ALA A 269 -23.02 -17.91 -10.54
N ALA A 270 -22.23 -17.37 -11.47
CA ALA A 270 -20.83 -17.73 -11.63
C ALA A 270 -19.99 -17.34 -10.40
N THR A 271 -20.25 -16.16 -9.81
CA THR A 271 -19.58 -15.71 -8.59
C THR A 271 -19.90 -16.61 -7.38
N GLU A 272 -21.15 -17.05 -7.25
CA GLU A 272 -21.55 -17.98 -6.18
C GLU A 272 -20.89 -19.36 -6.35
N SER A 273 -20.78 -19.85 -7.60
CA SER A 273 -20.04 -21.07 -7.89
C SER A 273 -18.56 -20.94 -7.54
N GLU A 274 -17.92 -19.84 -7.96
CA GLU A 274 -16.53 -19.54 -7.63
C GLU A 274 -16.30 -19.46 -6.12
N GLN A 275 -17.21 -18.80 -5.37
CA GLN A 275 -17.13 -18.73 -3.91
C GLN A 275 -17.14 -20.13 -3.26
N ARG A 276 -17.98 -21.04 -3.76
CA ARG A 276 -18.03 -22.43 -3.26
C ARG A 276 -16.71 -23.16 -3.52
N THR A 277 -16.08 -22.94 -4.67
CA THR A 277 -14.75 -23.50 -4.96
C THR A 277 -13.67 -22.93 -4.04
N LEU A 278 -13.63 -21.61 -3.87
CA LEU A 278 -12.59 -20.93 -3.09
C LEU A 278 -12.70 -21.20 -1.58
N ARG A 279 -13.93 -21.24 -1.05
CA ARG A 279 -14.19 -21.17 0.39
C ARG A 279 -15.24 -22.15 0.90
N GLY A 280 -15.68 -23.11 0.09
CA GLY A 280 -16.79 -24.02 0.42
C GLY A 280 -16.65 -24.73 1.77
N ALA A 281 -15.43 -25.14 2.13
CA ALA A 281 -15.13 -25.78 3.41
C ALA A 281 -15.30 -24.84 4.64
N GLU A 282 -15.28 -23.53 4.42
CA GLU A 282 -15.34 -22.51 5.47
C GLU A 282 -16.74 -21.84 5.56
N LEU A 283 -17.65 -22.17 4.64
CA LEU A 283 -19.01 -21.62 4.61
C LEU A 283 -19.96 -22.39 5.52
N THR A 284 -20.71 -21.66 6.35
CA THR A 284 -21.81 -22.24 7.13
C THR A 284 -22.96 -22.68 6.21
N GLU A 285 -23.85 -23.53 6.71
CA GLU A 285 -25.05 -23.96 5.97
C GLU A 285 -25.92 -22.76 5.52
N VAL A 286 -26.12 -21.78 6.41
CA VAL A 286 -26.83 -20.54 6.10
C VAL A 286 -26.14 -19.74 5.00
N GLN A 287 -24.79 -19.68 5.00
CA GLN A 287 -24.03 -19.01 3.95
C GLN A 287 -24.06 -19.77 2.64
N ARG A 288 -24.19 -21.11 2.66
CA ARG A 288 -24.38 -21.90 1.44
C ARG A 288 -25.77 -21.69 0.84
N ALA A 289 -26.80 -21.63 1.68
CA ALA A 289 -28.17 -21.35 1.25
C ALA A 289 -28.37 -19.89 0.79
N ASN A 290 -27.70 -18.95 1.45
CA ASN A 290 -27.74 -17.52 1.15
C ASN A 290 -26.31 -16.96 1.02
N PRO A 291 -25.68 -17.04 -0.16
CA PRO A 291 -24.29 -16.65 -0.37
C PRO A 291 -23.97 -15.20 0.00
N PHE A 292 -24.98 -14.31 -0.11
CA PHE A 292 -24.88 -12.88 0.16
C PHE A 292 -23.59 -12.26 -0.41
N ILE A 293 -23.27 -12.59 -1.66
CA ILE A 293 -22.08 -12.16 -2.37
C ILE A 293 -22.47 -11.35 -3.60
N GLY A 294 -21.80 -10.21 -3.80
CA GLY A 294 -21.98 -9.40 -5.01
C GLY A 294 -21.25 -10.01 -6.21
N PRO A 295 -21.73 -9.81 -7.44
CA PRO A 295 -21.03 -10.25 -8.65
C PRO A 295 -19.57 -9.76 -8.66
N ARG A 296 -18.62 -10.65 -8.96
CA ARG A 296 -17.20 -10.30 -8.99
C ARG A 296 -16.94 -9.25 -10.07
N PRO A 297 -16.39 -8.06 -9.72
CA PRO A 297 -16.06 -7.08 -10.73
C PRO A 297 -14.84 -7.51 -11.55
N ARG A 298 -14.67 -6.89 -12.72
CA ARG A 298 -13.40 -6.95 -13.46
C ARG A 298 -12.31 -6.28 -12.63
N ILE A 299 -11.15 -6.92 -12.51
CA ILE A 299 -10.00 -6.40 -11.76
C ILE A 299 -8.76 -6.45 -12.67
N ILE A 300 -8.10 -5.32 -12.85
CA ILE A 300 -6.82 -5.24 -13.56
C ILE A 300 -5.74 -5.77 -12.62
N THR A 301 -5.03 -6.83 -13.03
CA THR A 301 -4.00 -7.46 -12.20
C THR A 301 -2.76 -6.58 -12.09
N ARG A 302 -1.85 -6.93 -11.18
CA ARG A 302 -0.53 -6.31 -11.09
C ARG A 302 0.21 -6.28 -12.43
N ARG A 303 0.18 -7.39 -13.18
CA ARG A 303 0.71 -7.43 -14.55
C ARG A 303 -0.03 -6.45 -15.47
N GLY A 304 -1.36 -6.38 -15.39
CA GLY A 304 -2.17 -5.51 -16.24
C GLY A 304 -1.87 -4.02 -16.14
N TRP A 305 -1.49 -3.53 -14.95
CA TRP A 305 -1.04 -2.13 -14.79
C TRP A 305 0.47 -1.95 -14.87
N GLY A 306 1.22 -3.03 -15.12
CA GLY A 306 2.67 -3.01 -15.34
C GLY A 306 3.49 -2.93 -14.05
N ALA A 307 3.04 -3.58 -12.97
CA ALA A 307 3.78 -3.66 -11.73
C ALA A 307 5.19 -4.21 -11.95
N ASN A 308 6.19 -3.54 -11.38
CA ASN A 308 7.53 -4.10 -11.30
C ASN A 308 7.69 -4.87 -10.00
N GLU A 309 7.50 -6.19 -10.07
CA GLU A 309 7.56 -7.08 -8.89
C GLU A 309 8.97 -7.19 -8.28
N SER A 310 10.01 -6.68 -8.94
CA SER A 310 11.35 -6.61 -8.34
C SER A 310 11.48 -5.50 -7.30
N LEU A 311 10.50 -4.59 -7.19
CA LEU A 311 10.52 -3.52 -6.19
C LEU A 311 10.05 -4.03 -4.82
N ARG A 312 9.01 -4.87 -4.78
CA ARG A 312 8.45 -5.36 -3.53
C ARG A 312 9.31 -6.46 -2.89
N GLU A 313 9.06 -6.69 -1.61
CA GLU A 313 9.49 -7.92 -0.97
C GLU A 313 8.81 -9.16 -1.56
N ARG A 314 9.50 -10.30 -1.50
CA ARG A 314 9.08 -11.53 -2.17
C ARG A 314 7.87 -12.20 -1.51
N GLY A 315 7.82 -12.19 -0.17
CA GLY A 315 6.82 -12.92 0.63
C GLY A 315 5.48 -12.19 0.73
N PHE A 316 4.40 -12.96 0.86
CA PHE A 316 3.06 -12.45 1.14
C PHE A 316 2.71 -12.64 2.60
N VAL A 317 2.00 -11.68 3.17
CA VAL A 317 1.49 -11.76 4.54
C VAL A 317 -0.03 -11.77 4.49
N TYR A 318 -0.64 -12.74 5.18
CA TYR A 318 -2.08 -12.90 5.23
C TYR A 318 -2.61 -12.74 6.64
N THR A 319 -3.82 -12.21 6.74
CA THR A 319 -4.61 -12.17 7.97
C THR A 319 -5.61 -13.32 7.98
N LYS A 320 -6.50 -13.39 8.99
CA LYS A 320 -7.46 -14.51 9.07
C LYS A 320 -8.63 -14.36 8.11
N LYS A 321 -9.15 -13.14 7.95
CA LYS A 321 -10.33 -12.84 7.10
C LYS A 321 -10.46 -11.33 6.86
N VAL A 322 -11.21 -10.92 5.85
CA VAL A 322 -11.56 -9.50 5.65
C VAL A 322 -12.90 -9.21 6.34
N LYS A 323 -12.87 -8.48 7.45
CA LYS A 323 -14.07 -8.08 8.22
C LYS A 323 -14.60 -6.70 7.82
N ALA A 324 -13.71 -5.83 7.36
CA ALA A 324 -14.03 -4.45 7.00
C ALA A 324 -13.21 -3.98 5.79
N ALA A 325 -13.72 -2.96 5.12
CA ALA A 325 -13.04 -2.21 4.08
C ALA A 325 -12.82 -0.77 4.54
N PHE A 326 -11.58 -0.29 4.46
CA PHE A 326 -11.24 1.11 4.64
C PHE A 326 -11.11 1.79 3.28
N VAL A 327 -11.93 2.81 3.06
CA VAL A 327 -11.88 3.64 1.85
C VAL A 327 -10.94 4.81 2.09
N HIS A 328 -10.03 4.99 1.14
CA HIS A 328 -8.98 5.99 1.09
C HIS A 328 -9.12 6.86 -0.15
N HIS A 329 -8.45 8.00 -0.14
CA HIS A 329 -8.00 8.65 -1.37
C HIS A 329 -6.48 8.60 -1.44
N THR A 330 -5.89 8.78 -2.61
CA THR A 330 -4.43 8.85 -2.73
C THR A 330 -3.87 10.25 -2.47
N ALA A 331 -4.75 11.26 -2.39
CA ALA A 331 -4.42 12.67 -2.31
C ALA A 331 -3.51 13.19 -3.45
N SER A 332 -3.45 12.43 -4.55
CA SER A 332 -2.49 12.66 -5.63
C SER A 332 -2.93 13.64 -6.71
N GLY A 333 -3.98 14.42 -6.46
CA GLY A 333 -4.58 15.31 -7.45
C GLY A 333 -5.47 14.58 -8.47
N ASN A 334 -6.30 15.34 -9.17
CA ASN A 334 -7.34 14.82 -10.07
C ASN A 334 -7.03 15.00 -11.57
N GLY A 335 -5.86 15.57 -11.88
CA GLY A 335 -5.47 16.02 -13.23
C GLY A 335 -5.07 14.91 -14.22
N TYR A 336 -4.88 13.66 -13.76
CA TYR A 336 -4.54 12.53 -14.63
C TYR A 336 -5.69 12.16 -15.59
N ARG A 337 -5.39 11.68 -16.79
CA ARG A 337 -6.38 11.05 -17.69
C ARG A 337 -6.58 9.59 -17.31
N CYS A 338 -7.73 8.98 -17.62
CA CYS A 338 -7.94 7.57 -17.27
C CYS A 338 -6.92 6.61 -17.92
N SER A 339 -6.41 6.93 -19.11
CA SER A 339 -5.30 6.21 -19.72
C SER A 339 -3.98 6.30 -18.95
N GLN A 340 -3.83 7.28 -18.06
CA GLN A 340 -2.67 7.45 -17.18
C GLN A 340 -2.84 6.76 -15.82
N ALA A 341 -4.01 6.15 -15.52
CA ALA A 341 -4.26 5.56 -14.20
C ALA A 341 -3.22 4.49 -13.83
N ALA A 342 -2.83 3.62 -14.76
CA ALA A 342 -1.77 2.64 -14.53
C ALA A 342 -0.42 3.31 -14.20
N SER A 343 -0.07 4.41 -14.87
CA SER A 343 1.14 5.18 -14.57
C SER A 343 1.09 5.86 -13.20
N VAL A 344 -0.07 6.41 -12.81
CA VAL A 344 -0.27 6.95 -11.46
C VAL A 344 -0.05 5.87 -10.41
N ILE A 345 -0.62 4.68 -10.60
CA ILE A 345 -0.46 3.54 -9.69
C ILE A 345 1.00 3.09 -9.61
N ARG A 346 1.71 2.97 -10.75
CA ARG A 346 3.15 2.65 -10.75
C ARG A 346 3.98 3.69 -10.02
N GLY A 347 3.64 4.98 -10.16
CA GLY A 347 4.29 6.07 -9.44
C GLY A 347 4.09 5.96 -7.93
N ILE A 348 2.85 5.74 -7.48
CA ILE A 348 2.54 5.53 -6.05
C ILE A 348 3.24 4.28 -5.51
N TYR A 349 3.19 3.17 -6.25
CA TYR A 349 3.87 1.93 -5.87
C TYR A 349 5.38 2.16 -5.68
N ARG A 350 6.03 2.82 -6.64
CA ARG A 350 7.45 3.14 -6.55
C ARG A 350 7.75 4.11 -5.41
N TYR A 351 6.90 5.10 -5.16
CA TYR A 351 7.05 6.02 -4.03
C TYR A 351 6.97 5.28 -2.69
N HIS A 352 5.97 4.42 -2.50
CA HIS A 352 5.83 3.61 -1.27
C HIS A 352 7.08 2.75 -1.03
N VAL A 353 7.57 2.05 -2.04
CA VAL A 353 8.72 1.14 -1.85
C VAL A 353 10.06 1.88 -1.82
N LYS A 354 10.37 2.67 -2.86
CA LYS A 354 11.70 3.24 -3.05
C LYS A 354 11.94 4.50 -2.22
N SER A 355 10.91 5.29 -1.98
CA SER A 355 11.02 6.55 -1.24
C SER A 355 10.68 6.35 0.23
N MET A 356 9.56 5.67 0.53
CA MET A 356 9.07 5.48 1.91
C MET A 356 9.59 4.20 2.58
N GLY A 357 10.22 3.28 1.84
CA GLY A 357 10.82 2.06 2.39
C GLY A 357 9.82 0.93 2.70
N TRP A 358 8.62 0.98 2.13
CA TRP A 358 7.59 -0.04 2.36
C TRP A 358 7.85 -1.32 1.58
N ARG A 359 7.24 -2.42 2.02
CA ARG A 359 7.44 -3.75 1.42
C ARG A 359 6.74 -3.89 0.08
N ASP A 360 5.65 -3.15 -0.14
CA ASP A 360 4.85 -3.08 -1.37
C ASP A 360 3.96 -1.82 -1.32
N ILE A 361 3.10 -1.61 -2.32
CA ILE A 361 2.00 -0.65 -2.21
C ILE A 361 1.09 -1.01 -1.02
N GLY A 362 0.69 -0.01 -0.22
CA GLY A 362 0.01 -0.27 1.06
C GLY A 362 -1.46 -0.69 0.96
N TYR A 363 -2.13 -0.33 -0.14
CA TYR A 363 -3.54 -0.61 -0.36
C TYR A 363 -3.74 -1.97 -1.04
N ASN A 364 -4.79 -2.71 -0.66
CA ASN A 364 -5.14 -3.96 -1.33
C ASN A 364 -5.72 -3.72 -2.73
N PHE A 365 -6.47 -2.64 -2.91
CA PHE A 365 -7.08 -2.27 -4.18
C PHE A 365 -6.98 -0.77 -4.45
N LEU A 366 -6.96 -0.41 -5.72
CA LEU A 366 -7.08 0.97 -6.17
C LEU A 366 -8.24 1.13 -7.14
N VAL A 367 -8.86 2.31 -7.14
CA VAL A 367 -9.99 2.65 -8.02
C VAL A 367 -9.72 3.98 -8.70
N ASP A 368 -9.75 4.02 -10.03
CA ASP A 368 -9.61 5.27 -10.78
C ASP A 368 -10.94 6.01 -10.94
N LYS A 369 -10.88 7.26 -11.43
CA LYS A 369 -12.05 8.10 -11.66
C LYS A 369 -13.01 7.57 -12.74
N CYS A 370 -12.54 6.66 -13.59
CA CYS A 370 -13.33 5.98 -14.61
C CYS A 370 -13.98 4.68 -14.09
N GLY A 371 -13.71 4.28 -12.85
CA GLY A 371 -14.31 3.10 -12.22
C GLY A 371 -13.58 1.79 -12.52
N SER A 372 -12.36 1.83 -13.04
CA SER A 372 -11.52 0.64 -13.13
C SER A 372 -11.01 0.27 -11.74
N ILE A 373 -10.95 -1.03 -11.46
CA ILE A 373 -10.43 -1.58 -10.21
C ILE A 373 -9.09 -2.26 -10.50
N TYR A 374 -8.10 -1.97 -9.68
CA TYR A 374 -6.74 -2.50 -9.81
C TYR A 374 -6.38 -3.29 -8.56
N GLU A 375 -5.72 -4.43 -8.77
CA GLU A 375 -5.02 -5.15 -7.70
C GLU A 375 -3.87 -4.29 -7.18
N GLY A 376 -3.88 -3.98 -5.89
CA GLY A 376 -2.80 -3.28 -5.21
C GLY A 376 -1.79 -4.28 -4.66
N ARG A 377 -1.74 -4.42 -3.32
CA ARG A 377 -0.78 -5.25 -2.60
C ARG A 377 -0.80 -6.71 -3.04
N ALA A 378 0.36 -7.25 -3.36
CA ALA A 378 0.51 -8.60 -3.91
C ALA A 378 0.16 -9.70 -2.87
N GLY A 379 -0.36 -10.82 -3.37
CA GLY A 379 -0.78 -11.96 -2.54
C GLY A 379 -2.15 -12.53 -2.92
N GLY A 380 -2.81 -11.95 -3.92
CA GLY A 380 -4.02 -12.52 -4.53
C GLY A 380 -5.30 -11.83 -4.09
N VAL A 381 -6.13 -11.45 -5.06
CA VAL A 381 -7.31 -10.58 -4.85
C VAL A 381 -8.43 -11.26 -4.06
N ALA A 382 -8.52 -12.59 -4.06
CA ALA A 382 -9.48 -13.34 -3.23
C ALA A 382 -8.97 -13.59 -1.80
N LYS A 383 -7.68 -13.40 -1.51
CA LYS A 383 -7.06 -13.73 -0.20
C LYS A 383 -7.03 -12.53 0.76
N PRO A 384 -6.96 -12.76 2.09
CA PRO A 384 -7.00 -11.68 3.09
C PRO A 384 -5.60 -11.07 3.33
N VAL A 385 -4.98 -10.54 2.27
CA VAL A 385 -3.62 -9.95 2.30
C VAL A 385 -3.55 -8.80 3.31
N LEU A 386 -2.54 -8.82 4.19
CA LEU A 386 -2.28 -7.75 5.15
C LEU A 386 -1.77 -6.49 4.41
N GLY A 387 -2.52 -5.40 4.46
CA GLY A 387 -2.11 -4.09 3.93
C GLY A 387 -1.22 -3.28 4.86
N ALA A 388 -0.92 -2.05 4.44
CA ALA A 388 -0.27 -0.99 5.21
C ALA A 388 -0.95 0.35 4.88
N HIS A 389 -2.27 0.41 5.05
CA HIS A 389 -3.12 1.51 4.64
C HIS A 389 -3.82 2.19 5.82
N THR A 390 -3.96 1.54 6.97
CA THR A 390 -4.68 2.13 8.11
C THR A 390 -3.99 1.66 9.38
N ARG A 391 -3.05 2.47 9.86
CA ARG A 391 -2.27 2.15 11.06
C ARG A 391 -3.20 1.82 12.22
N GLY A 392 -3.00 0.63 12.79
CA GLY A 392 -3.82 0.07 13.85
C GLY A 392 -4.99 -0.80 13.37
N PHE A 393 -5.35 -0.77 12.08
CA PHE A 393 -6.48 -1.56 11.56
C PHE A 393 -6.16 -2.30 10.25
N ASN A 394 -4.88 -2.46 9.90
CA ASN A 394 -4.47 -3.26 8.74
C ASN A 394 -4.88 -4.74 8.89
N THR A 395 -4.86 -5.27 10.11
CA THR A 395 -5.23 -6.67 10.38
C THR A 395 -6.74 -6.92 10.22
N ASN A 396 -7.09 -7.96 9.46
CA ASN A 396 -8.46 -8.38 9.15
C ASN A 396 -9.31 -7.32 8.42
N SER A 397 -8.68 -6.45 7.65
CA SER A 397 -9.37 -5.47 6.80
C SER A 397 -8.76 -5.47 5.40
N MET A 398 -9.33 -4.65 4.52
CA MET A 398 -8.71 -4.29 3.25
C MET A 398 -8.75 -2.78 3.04
N GLY A 399 -7.74 -2.25 2.35
CA GLY A 399 -7.67 -0.86 1.93
C GLY A 399 -8.06 -0.70 0.47
N ILE A 400 -8.93 0.28 0.19
CA ILE A 400 -9.29 0.69 -1.18
C ILE A 400 -8.91 2.16 -1.36
N ALA A 401 -7.89 2.44 -2.17
CA ALA A 401 -7.50 3.81 -2.50
C ALA A 401 -8.16 4.32 -3.78
N VAL A 402 -8.95 5.38 -3.68
CA VAL A 402 -9.48 6.07 -4.85
C VAL A 402 -8.45 7.08 -5.34
N LEU A 403 -7.99 6.91 -6.59
CA LEU A 403 -7.01 7.79 -7.20
C LEU A 403 -7.57 9.21 -7.34
N GLY A 404 -7.06 10.13 -6.52
CA GLY A 404 -7.47 11.53 -6.53
C GLY A 404 -7.44 12.21 -5.16
N THR A 405 -7.90 13.46 -5.13
CA THR A 405 -8.03 14.27 -3.91
C THR A 405 -9.48 14.72 -3.78
N PHE A 406 -10.16 14.28 -2.71
CA PHE A 406 -11.61 14.47 -2.51
C PHE A 406 -11.98 15.29 -1.27
N GLY A 407 -11.12 16.22 -0.86
CA GLY A 407 -11.41 17.18 0.22
C GLY A 407 -12.56 18.14 -0.16
N SER A 408 -12.46 18.73 -1.36
CA SER A 408 -13.47 19.63 -1.95
C SER A 408 -14.08 19.07 -3.24
N ALA A 409 -13.32 18.29 -4.02
CA ALA A 409 -13.79 17.72 -5.27
C ALA A 409 -14.79 16.57 -5.03
N LYS A 410 -15.85 16.53 -5.84
CA LYS A 410 -16.87 15.47 -5.80
C LYS A 410 -16.30 14.16 -6.35
N PRO A 411 -16.46 13.02 -5.65
CA PRO A 411 -16.05 11.73 -6.18
C PRO A 411 -16.89 11.34 -7.42
N PRO A 412 -16.26 10.84 -8.50
CA PRO A 412 -16.96 10.35 -9.67
C PRO A 412 -17.93 9.21 -9.35
N ALA A 413 -19.09 9.20 -10.01
CA ALA A 413 -20.09 8.14 -9.81
C ALA A 413 -19.55 6.74 -10.20
N ALA A 414 -18.70 6.67 -11.23
CA ALA A 414 -18.05 5.43 -11.66
C ALA A 414 -17.15 4.83 -10.56
N ALA A 415 -16.35 5.68 -9.90
CA ALA A 415 -15.52 5.26 -8.77
C ALA A 415 -16.37 4.75 -7.60
N LEU A 416 -17.46 5.45 -7.23
CA LEU A 416 -18.38 4.99 -6.18
C LEU A 416 -19.03 3.64 -6.52
N LYS A 417 -19.42 3.44 -7.79
CA LYS A 417 -19.97 2.17 -8.27
C LYS A 417 -18.95 1.04 -8.20
N ALA A 418 -17.68 1.33 -8.54
CA ALA A 418 -16.58 0.39 -8.44
C ALA A 418 -16.31 -0.04 -6.99
N ILE A 419 -16.25 0.92 -6.05
CA ILE A 419 -16.14 0.63 -4.60
C ILE A 419 -17.29 -0.27 -4.15
N ALA A 420 -18.53 0.05 -4.53
CA ALA A 420 -19.69 -0.74 -4.14
C ALA A 420 -19.65 -2.18 -4.69
N ARG A 421 -19.25 -2.38 -5.95
CA ARG A 421 -19.10 -3.72 -6.55
C ARG A 421 -17.98 -4.51 -5.88
N LEU A 422 -16.81 -3.88 -5.71
CA LEU A 422 -15.65 -4.49 -5.08
C LEU A 422 -15.96 -4.93 -3.65
N THR A 423 -16.54 -4.03 -2.84
CA THR A 423 -16.89 -4.33 -1.46
C THR A 423 -18.00 -5.37 -1.36
N ALA A 424 -19.01 -5.34 -2.23
CA ALA A 424 -20.05 -6.38 -2.26
C ALA A 424 -19.48 -7.79 -2.49
N TRP A 425 -18.54 -7.92 -3.44
CA TRP A 425 -17.87 -9.18 -3.74
C TRP A 425 -16.88 -9.59 -2.63
N LYS A 426 -15.88 -8.74 -2.35
CA LYS A 426 -14.76 -9.09 -1.46
C LYS A 426 -15.18 -9.31 -0.01
N LEU A 427 -16.13 -8.52 0.50
CA LEU A 427 -16.71 -8.76 1.83
C LEU A 427 -17.65 -9.96 1.83
N GLY A 428 -18.33 -10.22 0.70
CA GLY A 428 -19.20 -11.39 0.51
C GLY A 428 -18.44 -12.71 0.61
N LEU A 429 -17.19 -12.76 0.11
CA LEU A 429 -16.29 -13.92 0.31
C LEU A 429 -16.13 -14.29 1.80
N TYR A 430 -16.27 -13.35 2.72
CA TYR A 430 -16.15 -13.56 4.17
C TYR A 430 -17.48 -13.38 4.92
N GLY A 431 -18.61 -13.31 4.20
CA GLY A 431 -19.95 -13.17 4.78
C GLY A 431 -20.24 -11.85 5.49
N ALA A 432 -19.42 -10.81 5.28
CA ALA A 432 -19.60 -9.52 5.93
C ALA A 432 -20.69 -8.68 5.22
N ASN A 433 -21.65 -8.18 5.98
CA ASN A 433 -22.73 -7.31 5.49
C ASN A 433 -22.24 -5.85 5.35
N PRO A 434 -22.25 -5.25 4.14
CA PRO A 434 -21.80 -3.89 3.90
C PRO A 434 -22.51 -2.80 4.74
N ARG A 435 -23.78 -3.00 5.11
CA ARG A 435 -24.54 -2.08 5.98
C ARG A 435 -24.26 -2.29 7.47
N GLY A 436 -23.63 -3.41 7.82
CA GLY A 436 -23.41 -3.82 9.20
C GLY A 436 -22.26 -3.07 9.86
N LYS A 437 -22.05 -3.42 11.13
CA LYS A 437 -20.89 -3.04 11.92
C LYS A 437 -20.08 -4.27 12.31
N THR A 438 -18.80 -4.09 12.60
CA THR A 438 -17.92 -5.15 13.07
C THR A 438 -16.92 -4.60 14.08
N TYR A 439 -16.47 -5.44 15.00
CA TYR A 439 -15.39 -5.09 15.90
C TYR A 439 -14.04 -5.34 15.25
N LEU A 440 -13.14 -4.36 15.28
CA LEU A 440 -11.72 -4.55 14.98
C LEU A 440 -10.88 -4.22 16.21
N LYS A 441 -9.80 -4.97 16.42
CA LYS A 441 -8.85 -4.73 17.52
C LYS A 441 -7.77 -3.80 16.98
N SER A 442 -7.59 -2.64 17.61
CA SER A 442 -6.56 -1.67 17.25
C SER A 442 -5.16 -2.25 17.51
N GLY A 443 -4.27 -2.17 16.53
CA GLY A 443 -2.82 -2.33 16.65
C GLY A 443 -2.12 -1.12 17.26
N GLY A 444 -2.84 -0.02 17.50
CA GLY A 444 -2.30 1.25 18.00
C GLY A 444 -2.19 2.31 16.90
N GLY A 445 -2.51 3.54 17.25
CA GLY A 445 -2.46 4.72 16.39
C GLY A 445 -2.82 5.97 17.18
N ASN A 446 -2.94 7.11 16.50
CA ASN A 446 -3.22 8.41 17.14
C ASN A 446 -4.69 8.58 17.60
N LEU A 447 -5.62 7.77 17.10
CA LEU A 447 -7.04 7.82 17.48
C LEU A 447 -7.44 6.75 18.50
N TYR A 448 -6.84 5.54 18.40
CA TYR A 448 -7.17 4.41 19.26
C TYR A 448 -5.91 3.71 19.77
N ARG A 449 -5.80 3.62 21.10
CA ARG A 449 -4.75 2.84 21.76
C ARG A 449 -4.74 1.37 21.32
N LYS A 450 -3.54 0.78 21.31
CA LYS A 450 -3.34 -0.64 21.02
C LYS A 450 -4.20 -1.53 21.94
N GLY A 451 -4.75 -2.59 21.38
CA GLY A 451 -5.60 -3.56 22.07
C GLY A 451 -7.07 -3.16 22.21
N LYS A 452 -7.45 -1.91 21.93
CA LYS A 452 -8.86 -1.48 21.99
C LYS A 452 -9.70 -2.17 20.91
N ASN A 453 -10.78 -2.83 21.30
CA ASN A 453 -11.82 -3.28 20.37
C ASN A 453 -12.72 -2.09 20.02
N VAL A 454 -12.77 -1.74 18.73
CA VAL A 454 -13.53 -0.60 18.21
C VAL A 454 -14.65 -1.12 17.31
N LEU A 455 -15.87 -0.65 17.55
CA LEU A 455 -17.02 -0.95 16.71
C LEU A 455 -17.02 -0.03 15.49
N MET A 456 -16.82 -0.60 14.31
CA MET A 456 -16.68 0.13 13.05
C MET A 456 -17.77 -0.25 12.06
N ASN A 457 -18.06 0.63 11.10
CA ASN A 457 -18.85 0.21 9.94
C ASN A 457 -18.04 -0.81 9.14
N VAL A 458 -18.71 -1.80 8.54
CA VAL A 458 -18.03 -2.77 7.67
C VAL A 458 -17.38 -2.07 6.46
N ILE A 459 -17.96 -0.96 5.98
CA ILE A 459 -17.28 -0.04 5.07
C ILE A 459 -17.06 1.28 5.82
N SER A 460 -15.80 1.55 6.17
CA SER A 460 -15.35 2.72 6.92
C SER A 460 -14.44 3.58 6.06
N GLY A 461 -14.30 4.87 6.39
CA GLY A 461 -13.26 5.72 5.83
C GLY A 461 -11.98 5.62 6.67
N HIS A 462 -10.83 6.01 6.13
CA HIS A 462 -9.59 6.04 6.91
C HIS A 462 -9.75 6.81 8.24
N ARG A 463 -10.37 8.00 8.18
CA ARG A 463 -10.68 8.82 9.36
C ARG A 463 -11.48 8.15 10.48
N ASP A 464 -12.13 7.01 10.22
CA ASP A 464 -12.85 6.25 11.25
C ASP A 464 -11.89 5.39 12.10
N GLY A 465 -10.68 5.11 11.62
CA GLY A 465 -9.67 4.29 12.30
C GLY A 465 -8.41 5.05 12.72
N PHE A 466 -8.16 6.21 12.10
CA PHE A 466 -6.98 7.04 12.36
C PHE A 466 -7.37 8.52 12.29
N ALA A 467 -6.70 9.41 13.03
CA ALA A 467 -6.98 10.85 12.95
C ALA A 467 -6.31 11.42 11.70
N THR A 468 -7.07 11.49 10.61
CA THR A 468 -6.64 11.91 9.27
C THR A 468 -7.77 12.58 8.51
N ASP A 469 -7.43 13.37 7.49
CA ASP A 469 -8.40 13.88 6.52
C ASP A 469 -8.79 12.87 5.43
N CYS A 470 -8.06 11.77 5.27
CA CYS A 470 -8.40 10.71 4.33
C CYS A 470 -9.77 10.06 4.68
N PRO A 471 -10.68 9.75 3.72
CA PRO A 471 -10.57 9.82 2.26
C PRO A 471 -10.98 11.16 1.63
N GLY A 472 -10.94 12.25 2.40
CA GLY A 472 -11.48 13.54 2.03
C GLY A 472 -12.99 13.64 2.30
N ARG A 473 -13.42 14.83 2.70
CA ARG A 473 -14.80 15.11 3.13
C ARG A 473 -15.85 14.72 2.10
N GLN A 474 -15.63 14.92 0.80
CA GLN A 474 -16.64 14.62 -0.22
C GLN A 474 -16.80 13.13 -0.47
N LEU A 475 -15.71 12.36 -0.47
CA LEU A 475 -15.76 10.91 -0.61
C LEU A 475 -16.32 10.26 0.66
N TYR A 476 -15.91 10.73 1.84
CA TYR A 476 -16.41 10.23 3.11
C TYR A 476 -17.94 10.36 3.23
N ARG A 477 -18.51 11.50 2.83
CA ARG A 477 -19.98 11.72 2.78
C ARG A 477 -20.74 10.69 1.92
N LYS A 478 -20.08 10.00 0.99
CA LYS A 478 -20.68 9.02 0.10
C LYS A 478 -20.57 7.57 0.61
N LEU A 479 -19.91 7.33 1.74
CA LEU A 479 -19.75 5.96 2.26
C LEU A 479 -21.10 5.32 2.65
N GLY A 480 -22.07 6.09 3.13
CA GLY A 480 -23.43 5.57 3.37
C GLY A 480 -24.08 5.03 2.08
N THR A 481 -23.95 5.74 0.96
CA THR A 481 -24.43 5.29 -0.35
C THR A 481 -23.67 4.04 -0.82
N ALA A 482 -22.36 3.98 -0.61
CA ALA A 482 -21.56 2.80 -0.95
C ALA A 482 -22.02 1.56 -0.17
N ARG A 483 -22.27 1.67 1.14
CA ARG A 483 -22.81 0.59 1.97
C ARG A 483 -24.15 0.08 1.46
N THR A 484 -25.10 0.99 1.21
CA THR A 484 -26.43 0.61 0.70
C THR A 484 -26.34 -0.06 -0.67
N THR A 485 -25.51 0.48 -1.58
CA THR A 485 -25.37 -0.07 -2.93
C THR A 485 -24.67 -1.43 -2.91
N ALA A 486 -23.63 -1.59 -2.10
CA ALA A 486 -22.92 -2.86 -1.95
C ALA A 486 -23.82 -3.95 -1.35
N ALA A 487 -24.64 -3.62 -0.35
CA ALA A 487 -25.62 -4.55 0.20
C ALA A 487 -26.65 -5.00 -0.83
N ARG A 488 -27.16 -4.09 -1.68
CA ARG A 488 -28.05 -4.46 -2.79
C ARG A 488 -27.38 -5.42 -3.76
N TYR A 489 -26.10 -5.20 -4.09
CA TYR A 489 -25.36 -6.14 -4.94
C TYR A 489 -25.22 -7.53 -4.30
N GLN A 490 -25.06 -7.60 -2.97
CA GLN A 490 -25.11 -8.86 -2.20
C GLN A 490 -26.52 -9.47 -2.08
N GLY A 491 -27.59 -8.79 -2.52
CA GLY A 491 -28.96 -9.25 -2.34
C GLY A 491 -29.51 -9.05 -0.92
N ARG A 492 -29.11 -7.97 -0.24
CA ARG A 492 -29.51 -7.61 1.14
C ARG A 492 -30.24 -6.27 1.25
#